data_AF-A0A8T6ILW8-F1
#
_entry.id   AF-A0A8T6ILW8-F1
#
_cell.length_a   1.000
_cell.length_b   1.000
_cell.length_c   1.000
_cell.angle_alpha   90.00
_cell.angle_beta   90.00
_cell.angle_gamma   90.00
#
_symmetry.space_group_name_H-M   'P 1'
#
loop_
_entity.id
_entity.type
_entity.pdbx_description
1 polymer ?
#
loop_
_entity_poly.entity_id
_entity_poly.type
_entity_poly.pdbx_seq_one_letter_code
_entity_poly.pdbx_strand_id
1 'polypeptide(L)' 'VAPTPIRALKAEDLVRGKEPNPKRLEWAGAAAMEECRPIDDIRGTGAYRKEMIRILVQRVLRQAVERARANGRTERS' A
#
# COMPACT_ATOMS: atom_id res chain seq x y z
N VAL A 1 7.03 2.61 -9.13
CA VAL A 1 7.05 4.03 -9.56
C VAL A 1 6.92 4.07 -11.06
N ALA A 2 6.17 5.00 -11.62
CA ALA A 2 6.10 5.24 -13.05
C ALA A 2 6.22 6.75 -13.28
N PRO A 3 6.53 7.21 -14.51
CA PRO A 3 6.54 8.65 -14.82
C PRO A 3 5.19 9.33 -14.53
N THR A 4 4.11 8.56 -14.37
CA THR A 4 2.77 9.03 -13.97
C THR A 4 2.31 8.27 -12.72
N PRO A 5 1.59 8.90 -11.77
CA PRO A 5 0.98 8.19 -10.65
C PRO A 5 0.15 6.99 -11.12
N ILE A 6 0.36 5.81 -10.52
CA ILE A 6 -0.40 4.59 -10.82
C ILE A 6 -1.39 4.34 -9.68
N ARG A 7 -2.62 4.01 -10.04
CA ARG A 7 -3.62 3.49 -9.11
C ARG A 7 -3.51 1.96 -9.04
N ALA A 8 -3.22 1.43 -7.87
CA ALA A 8 -3.06 0.00 -7.62
C ALA A 8 -4.43 -0.64 -7.33
N LEU A 9 -5.18 -0.99 -8.38
CA LEU A 9 -6.56 -1.48 -8.28
C LEU A 9 -6.64 -2.81 -7.53
N LYS A 10 -5.73 -3.75 -7.80
CA LYS A 10 -5.70 -5.03 -7.09
C LYS A 10 -5.43 -4.83 -5.60
N ALA A 11 -4.54 -3.90 -5.26
CA ALA A 11 -4.27 -3.58 -3.86
C ALA A 11 -5.49 -2.97 -3.16
N GLU A 12 -6.28 -2.13 -3.85
CA GLU A 12 -7.53 -1.59 -3.32
C GLU A 12 -8.58 -2.67 -3.06
N ASP A 13 -8.77 -3.59 -4.01
CA ASP A 13 -9.78 -4.65 -3.90
C ASP A 13 -9.50 -5.62 -2.75
N LEU A 14 -8.23 -5.82 -2.40
CA LEU A 14 -7.82 -6.65 -1.25
C LEU A 14 -8.20 -6.04 0.10
N VAL A 15 -8.36 -4.73 0.19
CA VAL A 15 -8.68 -4.02 1.45
C VAL A 15 -10.11 -3.47 1.49
N ARG A 16 -10.75 -3.23 0.35
CA ARG A 16 -12.08 -2.61 0.25
C ARG A 16 -13.16 -3.48 0.88
N GLY A 17 -13.89 -2.94 1.85
CA GLY A 17 -14.98 -3.63 2.54
C GLY A 17 -14.53 -4.86 3.36
N LYS A 18 -13.23 -4.99 3.61
CA LYS A 18 -12.63 -6.11 4.32
C LYS A 18 -12.09 -5.63 5.66
N GLU A 19 -12.30 -6.43 6.71
CA GLU A 19 -11.63 -6.24 8.02
C GLU A 19 -10.11 -6.10 7.85
N PRO A 20 -9.49 -5.02 8.36
CA PRO A 20 -8.06 -4.82 8.25
C PRO A 20 -7.31 -5.76 9.21
N ASN A 21 -6.58 -6.72 8.63
CA ASN A 21 -5.72 -7.64 9.36
C ASN A 21 -4.30 -7.67 8.75
N PRO A 22 -3.26 -8.08 9.51
CA PRO A 22 -1.87 -8.03 9.06
C PRO A 22 -1.63 -8.77 7.73
N LYS A 23 -2.26 -9.92 7.52
CA LYS A 23 -2.10 -10.76 6.32
C LYS A 23 -2.66 -10.09 5.06
N ARG A 24 -3.79 -9.41 5.18
CA ARG A 24 -4.38 -8.63 4.07
C ARG A 24 -3.52 -7.43 3.70
N LEU A 25 -2.98 -6.73 4.70
CA LEU A 25 -2.07 -5.61 4.45
C LEU A 25 -0.81 -6.08 3.72
N GLU A 26 -0.31 -7.25 4.09
CA GLU A 26 0.82 -7.89 3.42
C GLU A 26 0.52 -8.17 1.94
N TRP A 27 -0.61 -8.81 1.66
CA TRP A 27 -1.08 -9.08 0.30
C TRP A 27 -1.31 -7.82 -0.52
N ALA A 28 -1.87 -6.77 0.08
CA ALA A 28 -2.06 -5.48 -0.60
C ALA A 28 -0.72 -4.84 -1.00
N GLY A 29 0.32 -4.96 -0.16
CA GLY A 29 1.67 -4.52 -0.50
C GLY A 29 2.27 -5.31 -1.65
N ALA A 30 2.10 -6.64 -1.66
CA ALA A 30 2.57 -7.50 -2.76
C ALA A 30 1.85 -7.18 -4.08
N ALA A 31 0.52 -7.01 -4.05
CA ALA A 31 -0.26 -6.62 -5.23
C ALA A 31 0.17 -5.26 -5.78
N ALA A 32 0.37 -4.26 -4.91
CA ALA A 32 0.84 -2.94 -5.33
C ALA A 32 2.26 -2.99 -5.95
N MET A 33 3.13 -3.84 -5.44
CA MET A 33 4.46 -4.08 -6.02
C MET A 33 4.35 -4.68 -7.43
N GLU A 34 3.46 -5.66 -7.64
CA GLU A 34 3.24 -6.30 -8.94
C GLU A 34 2.63 -5.36 -9.99
N GLU A 35 1.72 -4.49 -9.56
CA GLU A 35 1.09 -3.49 -10.43
C GLU A 35 2.07 -2.36 -10.81
N CYS A 36 3.16 -2.20 -10.06
CA CYS A 36 4.17 -1.20 -10.35
C CYS A 36 5.27 -1.71 -11.29
N ARG A 37 5.52 -0.95 -12.36
CA ARG A 37 6.63 -1.18 -13.29
C ARG A 37 7.67 -0.05 -13.22
N PRO A 38 8.49 0.01 -12.15
CA PRO A 38 9.59 0.96 -12.09
C PRO A 38 10.61 0.68 -13.17
N ILE A 39 11.02 1.74 -13.88
CA ILE A 39 12.23 1.76 -14.68
C ILE A 39 13.45 1.57 -13.77
N ASP A 40 14.58 1.18 -14.33
CA ASP A 40 15.90 1.32 -13.71
C ASP A 40 16.43 2.74 -13.96
N ASP A 41 17.11 3.37 -13.00
CA ASP A 41 17.79 4.65 -13.23
C ASP A 41 19.07 4.75 -12.39
N ILE A 42 19.83 5.83 -12.59
CA ILE A 42 21.10 6.08 -11.89
C ILE A 42 20.97 6.13 -10.34
N ARG A 43 19.75 6.31 -9.83
CA ARG A 43 19.45 6.45 -8.39
C ARG A 43 18.98 5.14 -7.75
N GLY A 44 18.93 4.04 -8.52
CA GLY A 44 18.65 2.71 -8.00
C GLY A 44 17.94 1.80 -9.00
N THR A 45 17.91 0.51 -8.67
CA THR A 45 17.27 -0.50 -9.50
C THR A 45 15.75 -0.49 -9.32
N GLY A 46 15.02 -0.84 -10.38
CA GLY A 46 13.59 -1.10 -10.37
C GLY A 46 13.23 -2.19 -9.35
N ALA A 47 14.11 -3.16 -9.12
CA ALA A 47 13.95 -4.18 -8.09
C ALA A 47 13.91 -3.57 -6.67
N TYR A 48 14.84 -2.69 -6.32
CA TYR A 48 14.83 -1.98 -5.04
C TYR A 48 13.55 -1.16 -4.85
N ARG A 49 13.12 -0.47 -5.91
CA ARG A 49 11.89 0.34 -5.88
C ARG A 49 10.63 -0.52 -5.75
N LYS A 50 10.59 -1.70 -6.36
CA LYS A 50 9.49 -2.68 -6.17
C LYS A 50 9.41 -3.11 -4.72
N GLU A 51 10.53 -3.48 -4.14
CA GLU A 51 10.57 -3.91 -2.74
C GLU A 51 10.16 -2.77 -1.79
N MET A 52 10.59 -1.55 -2.07
CA MET A 52 10.18 -0.38 -1.30
C MET A 52 8.66 -0.13 -1.39
N ILE A 53 8.04 -0.34 -2.56
CA ILE A 53 6.58 -0.20 -2.72
C ILE A 53 5.84 -1.20 -1.82
N ARG A 54 6.31 -2.46 -1.79
CA ARG A 54 5.73 -3.49 -0.92
C ARG A 54 5.74 -3.05 0.55
N ILE A 55 6.89 -2.57 1.04
CA ILE A 55 7.06 -2.14 2.43
C ILE A 55 6.24 -0.87 2.75
N LEU A 56 6.31 0.14 1.87
CA LEU A 56 5.64 1.41 2.10
C LEU A 56 4.12 1.28 2.09
N VAL A 57 3.56 0.50 1.17
CA VAL A 57 2.10 0.25 1.11
C VAL A 57 1.63 -0.43 2.39
N GLN A 58 2.34 -1.46 2.85
CA GLN A 58 2.02 -2.12 4.13
C GLN A 58 2.04 -1.12 5.30
N ARG A 59 3.06 -0.27 5.38
CA ARG A 59 3.21 0.72 6.45
C ARG A 59 2.10 1.77 6.43
N VAL A 60 1.79 2.31 5.24
CA VAL A 60 0.75 3.32 5.06
C VAL A 60 -0.62 2.74 5.40
N LEU A 61 -0.93 1.52 4.95
CA LEU A 61 -2.21 0.89 5.27
C LEU A 61 -2.37 0.64 6.78
N ARG A 62 -1.31 0.22 7.47
CA ARG A 62 -1.33 0.09 8.95
C ARG A 62 -1.66 1.43 9.62
N GLN A 63 -0.97 2.49 9.23
CA GLN A 63 -1.22 3.83 9.77
C GLN A 63 -2.63 4.34 9.43
N ALA A 64 -3.13 4.06 8.23
CA ALA A 64 -4.49 4.44 7.82
C ALA A 64 -5.54 3.74 8.70
N VAL A 65 -5.34 2.45 9.01
CA VAL A 65 -6.22 1.68 9.90
C VAL A 65 -6.17 2.23 11.33
N GLU A 66 -4.98 2.55 11.85
CA GLU A 66 -4.82 3.16 13.16
C GLU A 66 -5.54 4.51 13.25
N ARG A 67 -5.37 5.38 12.24
CA ARG A 67 -6.05 6.68 12.16
C ARG A 67 -7.56 6.54 12.05
N ALA A 68 -8.06 5.61 11.22
CA ALA A 68 -9.49 5.36 11.09
C ALA A 68 -10.11 4.88 12.41
N ARG A 69 -9.39 4.03 13.16
CA ARG A 69 -9.81 3.58 14.50
C ARG A 69 -9.76 4.69 15.54
N ALA A 70 -8.78 5.59 15.47
CA ALA A 70 -8.67 6.74 16.36
C ALA A 70 -9.79 7.76 16.10
N ASN A 71 -10.04 8.12 14.83
CA ASN A 71 -11.07 9.09 14.45
C ASN A 71 -12.49 8.56 14.71
N GLY A 72 -12.73 7.27 14.52
CA GLY A 72 -14.01 6.64 14.87
C GLY A 72 -14.31 6.58 16.37
N ARG A 73 -13.37 6.96 17.25
CA ARG A 73 -13.63 7.17 18.69
C ARG A 73 -14.05 8.61 18.99
N THR A 74 -13.61 9.57 18.18
CA THR A 74 -13.92 11.00 18.35
C THR A 74 -15.32 11.35 17.86
N GLU A 75 -15.85 10.66 16.85
CA GLU A 75 -17.18 10.92 16.28
C GLU A 75 -18.34 10.20 17.01
N ARG A 76 -18.05 9.41 18.05
CA ARG A 76 -19.05 8.63 18.82
C ARG A 76 -19.19 9.08 20.28
N SER A 77 -18.75 10.31 20.60
CA SER A 77 -18.94 10.96 21.91
C SER A 77 -19.68 12.27 21.73
#